data_AF-A0A0Q0BNU7-F1
#
_entry.id   AF-A0A0Q0BNU7-F1
#
_cell.length_a   1.000
_cell.length_b   1.000
_cell.length_c   1.000
_cell.angle_alpha   90.00
_cell.angle_beta   90.00
_cell.angle_gamma   90.00
#
_symmetry.space_group_name_H-M   'P 1'
#
loop_
_entity.id
_entity.type
_entity.pdbx_description
1 polymer ?
#
loop_
_entity_poly.entity_id
_entity_poly.type
_entity_poly.pdbx_seq_one_letter_code
_entity_poly.pdbx_strand_id
1 'polypeptide(L)'
;MIASGLSELELRSMVERALLPLRCTCTIADEQMNVQISHPVSGRTQRQKKLPLSRIKTVRDIAELVAELREEPVTTRVAKAYYSAA
;
A
#
# COMPACT_ATOMS: atom_id res chain seq x y z
N MET A 1 -8.18 4.86 -19.32
CA MET A 1 -8.58 3.44 -19.13
C MET A 1 -7.33 2.71 -18.66
N ILE A 2 -7.34 2.14 -17.45
CA ILE A 2 -6.17 1.41 -16.95
C ILE A 2 -6.03 0.14 -17.79
N ALA A 3 -4.81 -0.33 -18.01
CA ALA A 3 -4.50 -1.44 -18.93
C ALA A 3 -5.22 -2.78 -18.60
N SER A 4 -5.88 -2.87 -17.44
CA SER A 4 -6.74 -3.99 -17.02
C SER A 4 -8.22 -3.85 -17.41
N GLY A 5 -8.62 -2.77 -18.10
CA GLY A 5 -10.02 -2.49 -18.44
C GLY A 5 -10.86 -1.94 -17.28
N LEU A 6 -10.25 -1.74 -16.11
CA LEU A 6 -10.89 -1.18 -14.92
C LEU A 6 -10.92 0.36 -14.96
N SER A 7 -11.96 0.93 -14.36
CA SER A 7 -11.97 2.33 -13.96
C SER A 7 -11.06 2.55 -12.75
N GLU A 8 -10.60 3.79 -12.56
CA GLU A 8 -9.81 4.18 -11.39
C GLU A 8 -10.56 3.93 -10.07
N LEU A 9 -11.89 4.07 -10.07
CA LEU A 9 -12.72 3.79 -8.89
C LEU A 9 -12.70 2.29 -8.53
N GLU A 10 -12.83 1.42 -9.53
CA GLU A 10 -12.79 -0.03 -9.34
C GLU A 10 -11.42 -0.48 -8.85
N LEU A 11 -10.34 0.01 -9.45
CA LEU A 11 -8.98 -0.31 -9.00
C LEU A 11 -8.77 0.09 -7.52
N ARG A 12 -9.16 1.32 -7.15
CA ARG A 12 -9.07 1.78 -5.76
C ARG A 12 -9.89 0.88 -4.83
N SER A 13 -11.14 0.61 -5.18
CA SER A 13 -12.03 -0.23 -4.36
C SER A 13 -11.48 -1.64 -4.16
N MET A 14 -10.92 -2.25 -5.21
CA MET A 14 -10.30 -3.58 -5.13
C MET A 14 -9.13 -3.59 -4.15
N VAL A 15 -8.20 -2.64 -4.28
CA VAL A 15 -7.01 -2.58 -3.41
C VAL A 15 -7.40 -2.26 -1.96
N GLU A 16 -8.30 -1.30 -1.74
CA GLU A 16 -8.73 -0.91 -0.40
C GLU A 16 -9.43 -2.06 0.34
N ARG A 17 -10.35 -2.76 -0.33
CA ARG A 17 -11.07 -3.90 0.26
C ARG A 17 -10.16 -5.10 0.49
N ALA A 18 -9.17 -5.31 -0.38
CA ALA A 18 -8.21 -6.39 -0.24
C ALA A 18 -7.24 -6.19 0.95
N LEU A 19 -7.23 -5.03 1.60
CA LEU A 19 -6.39 -4.73 2.77
C LEU A 19 -7.14 -4.74 4.10
N LEU A 20 -8.44 -5.07 4.10
CA LEU A 20 -9.19 -5.26 5.34
C LEU A 20 -8.55 -6.35 6.23
N PRO A 21 -8.53 -6.17 7.57
CA PRO A 21 -9.19 -5.10 8.35
C PRO A 21 -8.36 -3.80 8.51
N LEU A 22 -7.23 -3.65 7.82
CA LEU A 22 -6.45 -2.40 7.86
C LEU A 22 -7.21 -1.27 7.15
N ARG A 23 -7.04 -0.03 7.62
CA ARG A 23 -7.62 1.14 6.95
C ARG A 23 -6.70 1.55 5.81
N CYS A 24 -7.06 1.15 4.60
CA CYS A 24 -6.40 1.55 3.36
C CYS A 24 -7.16 2.69 2.68
N THR A 25 -6.44 3.66 2.11
CA THR A 25 -6.98 4.71 1.25
C THR A 25 -6.09 4.83 0.04
N CYS A 26 -6.70 4.71 -1.14
CA CYS A 26 -6.04 4.85 -2.41
C CYS A 26 -6.46 6.17 -3.07
N THR A 27 -5.50 6.96 -3.51
CA THR A 27 -5.75 8.16 -4.33
C THR A 27 -5.03 8.02 -5.65
N ILE A 28 -5.67 8.45 -6.73
CA ILE A 28 -5.10 8.44 -8.07
C ILE A 28 -5.11 9.88 -8.57
N ALA A 29 -3.94 10.36 -9.00
CA ALA A 29 -3.73 11.68 -9.58
C ALA A 29 -2.50 11.62 -10.49
N ASP A 30 -2.51 12.33 -11.61
CA ASP A 30 -1.37 12.45 -12.53
C ASP A 30 -0.78 11.09 -12.96
N GLU A 31 -1.63 10.11 -13.31
CA GLU A 31 -1.22 8.73 -13.66
C GLU A 31 -0.42 8.01 -12.56
N GLN A 32 -0.52 8.48 -11.32
CA GLN A 32 0.10 7.88 -10.14
C GLN A 32 -0.98 7.44 -9.16
N MET A 33 -0.82 6.23 -8.62
CA MET A 33 -1.58 5.74 -7.49
C MET A 33 -0.76 5.92 -6.21
N ASN A 34 -1.38 6.48 -5.18
CA ASN A 34 -0.86 6.56 -3.83
C ASN A 34 -1.72 5.66 -2.94
N VAL A 35 -1.09 4.69 -2.30
CA VAL A 35 -1.73 3.77 -1.37
C VAL A 35 -1.24 4.08 0.03
N GLN A 36 -2.16 4.48 0.89
CA GLN A 36 -1.90 4.81 2.29
C GLN A 36 -2.60 3.80 3.20
N ILE A 37 -1.83 3.13 4.05
CA ILE A 37 -2.34 2.23 5.08
C ILE A 37 -2.17 2.92 6.43
N SER A 38 -3.26 3.02 7.17
CA SER A 38 -3.32 3.65 8.48
C SER A 38 -3.84 2.68 9.54
N HIS A 39 -3.39 2.88 10.77
CA HIS A 39 -3.90 2.11 11.90
C HIS A 39 -5.39 2.42 12.09
N PRO A 40 -6.27 1.40 12.13
CA PRO A 40 -7.72 1.62 12.07
C PRO A 40 -8.26 2.44 13.26
N VAL A 41 -7.60 2.37 14.42
CA VAL A 41 -8.04 3.07 15.65
C VAL A 41 -7.36 4.44 15.82
N SER A 42 -6.07 4.56 15.48
CA SER A 42 -5.30 5.77 15.79
C SER A 42 -5.16 6.72 14.60
N GLY A 43 -5.57 6.29 13.40
CA GLY A 43 -5.45 7.05 12.16
C GLY A 43 -4.01 7.27 11.69
N ARG A 44 -3.01 6.81 12.46
CA ARG A 44 -1.60 6.98 12.12
C ARG A 44 -1.27 6.20 10.86
N THR A 45 -0.70 6.89 9.87
CA THR A 45 -0.16 6.26 8.68
C THR A 45 0.98 5.32 9.07
N GLN A 46 0.82 4.05 8.74
CA GLN A 46 1.81 3.00 8.98
C GLN A 46 2.67 2.77 7.75
N ARG A 47 2.05 2.79 6.57
CA ARG A 47 2.73 2.58 5.28
C ARG A 47 2.13 3.50 4.23
N GLN A 48 2.99 3.98 3.34
CA GLN A 48 2.58 4.74 2.17
C GLN A 48 3.44 4.32 0.98
N LYS A 49 2.79 4.06 -0.16
CA LYS A 49 3.46 3.66 -1.40
C LYS A 49 2.89 4.45 -2.56
N LYS A 50 3.76 5.01 -3.39
CA LYS A 50 3.39 5.66 -4.65
C LYS A 50 3.89 4.79 -5.81
N LEU A 51 3.05 4.59 -6.82
CA LEU A 51 3.41 3.85 -8.02
C LEU A 51 2.71 4.42 -9.26
N PRO A 52 3.35 4.34 -10.44
CA PRO A 52 2.69 4.70 -11.69
C PRO A 52 1.61 3.68 -12.04
N LEU A 53 0.47 4.14 -12.58
CA LEU A 53 -0.60 3.27 -13.06
C LEU A 53 -0.15 2.33 -14.18
N SER A 54 0.91 2.70 -14.92
CA SER A 54 1.51 1.86 -15.96
C SER A 54 2.08 0.53 -15.45
N ARG A 55 2.31 0.38 -14.13
CA ARG A 55 2.68 -0.89 -13.49
C ARG A 55 1.50 -1.83 -13.26
N ILE A 56 0.26 -1.35 -13.38
CA ILE A 56 -0.96 -2.14 -13.13
C ILE A 56 -1.64 -2.39 -14.47
N LYS A 57 -1.32 -3.51 -15.11
CA LYS A 57 -1.86 -3.91 -16.41
C LYS A 57 -2.83 -5.08 -16.32
N THR A 58 -2.68 -5.91 -15.31
CA THR A 58 -3.46 -7.13 -15.13
C THR A 58 -3.98 -7.24 -13.71
N VAL A 59 -4.98 -8.11 -13.51
CA VAL A 59 -5.45 -8.46 -12.16
C VAL A 59 -4.33 -9.08 -11.31
N ARG A 60 -3.37 -9.76 -11.95
CA ARG A 60 -2.19 -10.32 -11.27
C ARG A 60 -1.32 -9.22 -10.68
N ASP A 61 -1.09 -8.12 -11.41
CA ASP A 61 -0.31 -6.99 -10.91
C ASP A 61 -0.98 -6.34 -9.67
N ILE A 62 -2.32 -6.32 -9.64
CA ILE A 62 -3.08 -5.86 -8.46
C ILE A 62 -2.86 -6.80 -7.28
N ALA A 63 -2.93 -8.10 -7.50
CA ALA A 63 -2.71 -9.10 -6.44
C ALA A 63 -1.27 -9.04 -5.89
N GLU A 64 -0.27 -8.86 -6.75
CA GLU A 64 1.13 -8.66 -6.35
C GLU A 64 1.30 -7.38 -5.53
N LEU A 65 0.71 -6.26 -5.96
CA LEU A 65 0.71 -5.01 -5.19
C LEU A 65 0.09 -5.21 -3.79
N VAL A 66 -1.03 -5.91 -3.70
CA VAL A 66 -1.69 -6.21 -2.42
C VAL A 66 -0.80 -7.09 -1.53
N ALA A 67 -0.14 -8.10 -2.10
CA ALA A 67 0.81 -8.94 -1.37
C ALA A 67 1.97 -8.10 -0.80
N GLU A 68 2.61 -7.27 -1.63
CA GLU A 68 3.69 -6.37 -1.23
C GLU A 68 3.26 -5.39 -0.11
N LEU A 69 2.01 -4.95 -0.09
CA LEU A 69 1.46 -4.03 0.93
C LEU A 69 1.09 -4.74 2.24
N ARG A 70 0.72 -6.02 2.15
CA ARG A 70 0.40 -6.89 3.29
C ARG A 70 1.66 -7.35 4.01
N GLU A 71 2.73 -7.62 3.27
CA GLU A 71 4.02 -7.91 3.86
C GLU A 71 4.45 -6.73 4.74
N GLU A 72 4.66 -7.02 6.02
CA GLU A 72 5.43 -6.11 6.85
C GLU A 72 6.83 -6.07 6.25
N PRO A 73 7.38 -4.88 5.92
CA PRO A 73 8.82 -4.81 5.83
C PRO A 73 9.30 -5.30 7.19
N VAL A 74 10.05 -6.40 7.20
CA VAL A 74 10.81 -6.85 8.36
C VAL A 74 11.76 -5.70 8.66
N THR A 75 11.27 -4.69 9.36
CA THR A 75 12.11 -3.78 10.09
C THR A 75 12.64 -4.66 11.19
N THR A 76 13.80 -5.27 10.93
CA THR A 76 14.60 -5.85 11.98
C THR A 76 14.79 -4.72 12.97
N ARG A 77 13.96 -4.70 14.02
CA ARG A 77 14.23 -3.97 15.25
C ARG A 77 15.39 -4.70 15.90
N VAL A 78 16.57 -4.64 15.28
CA VAL A 78 17.79 -4.90 16.01
C VAL A 78 17.87 -3.75 16.98
N ALA A 79 17.66 -4.11 18.23
CA ALA A 79 17.86 -3.32 19.42
C ALA A 79 18.93 -2.23 19.22
N LYS A 80 18.49 -0.98 19.10
CA LYS A 80 19.32 0.18 19.48
C LYS A 80 19.16 0.45 20.97
N ALA A 81 19.20 -0.64 21.76
CA ALA A 81 19.54 -0.63 23.17
C ALA A 81 20.96 -1.22 23.22
N TYR A 82 21.87 -0.65 24.03
CA TYR A 82 23.19 -1.16 24.43
C TYR A 82 24.51 -0.51 23.95
N TYR A 83 24.54 0.64 23.26
CA TYR A 83 25.82 1.38 23.09
C TYR A 83 25.72 2.88 23.37
N SER A 84 25.36 3.24 24.61
CA SER A 84 25.73 4.53 25.20
C SER A 84 26.15 4.32 26.65
N ALA A 85 27.22 3.55 26.83
CA ALA A 85 28.07 3.60 28.01
C ALA A 85 29.50 3.81 27.49
N ALA A 86 29.92 5.07 27.46
CA ALA A 86 31.31 5.50 27.39
C ALA A 86 31.36 6.89 28.04
#